data_AF-A0A841I6S4-F1
#
_entry.id   AF-A0A841I6S4-F1
#
_cell.length_a   1.000
_cell.length_b   1.000
_cell.length_c   1.000
_cell.angle_alpha   90.00
_cell.angle_beta   90.00
_cell.angle_gamma   90.00
#
_symmetry.space_group_name_H-M   'P 1'
#
loop_
_entity.id
_entity.type
_entity.pdbx_description
1 polymer ?
#
loop_
_entity_poly.entity_id
_entity_poly.type
_entity_poly.pdbx_seq_one_letter_code
_entity_poly.pdbx_strand_id
1 'polypeptide(L)' 'MKALVREPSFPSSSRGLATRCPHCHGDLRLRDLKDGDQAHWCEPCARGYRIGCLPAAALYSAQGH' A
#
# COMPACT_ATOMS: atom_id res chain seq x y z
N MET A 1 -30.96 5.48 -4.78
CA MET A 1 -30.10 4.32 -5.08
C MET A 1 -28.65 4.77 -5.16
N LYS A 2 -27.94 4.82 -4.02
CA LYS A 2 -26.50 5.14 -3.98
C LYS A 2 -25.77 3.80 -3.88
N ALA A 3 -25.03 3.46 -4.92
CA ALA A 3 -24.29 2.20 -5.01
C ALA A 3 -23.34 2.08 -3.81
N LEU A 4 -23.50 1.01 -3.01
CA LEU A 4 -22.45 0.54 -2.12
C LEU A 4 -21.30 0.06 -3.00
N VAL A 5 -20.34 0.95 -3.25
CA VAL A 5 -19.03 0.54 -3.75
C VAL A 5 -18.38 -0.25 -2.61
N ARG A 6 -18.40 -1.57 -2.78
CA ARG A 6 -17.67 -2.52 -1.96
C ARG A 6 -16.31 -2.67 -2.60
N GLU A 7 -15.42 -1.71 -2.32
CA GLU A 7 -14.02 -1.76 -2.76
C GLU A 7 -13.31 -2.93 -2.07
N PRO A 8 -12.76 -3.90 -2.82
CA PRO A 8 -11.87 -4.89 -2.25
C PRO A 8 -10.55 -4.22 -1.84
N SER A 9 -10.46 -3.90 -0.55
CA SER A 9 -9.40 -4.35 0.37
C SER A 9 -7.92 -4.28 -0.05
N PHE A 10 -7.52 -3.38 -0.94
CA PHE A 10 -6.12 -2.96 -1.11
C PHE A 10 -6.11 -1.48 -1.43
N PRO A 11 -5.13 -0.70 -0.97
CA PRO A 11 -4.98 0.69 -1.39
C PRO A 11 -4.51 0.71 -2.85
N SER A 12 -5.40 0.37 -3.78
CA SER A 12 -5.23 0.69 -5.18
C SER A 12 -5.27 2.21 -5.24
N SER A 13 -4.09 2.83 -5.29
CA SER A 13 -4.00 4.16 -5.89
C SER A 13 -4.70 4.05 -7.25
N SER A 14 -5.51 5.05 -7.60
CA SER A 14 -6.43 5.06 -8.77
C SER A 14 -5.76 4.79 -10.14
N ARG A 15 -4.46 4.50 -10.17
CA ARG A 15 -3.63 4.08 -11.30
C ARG A 15 -3.47 2.56 -11.45
N GLY A 16 -4.13 1.74 -10.62
CA GLY A 16 -3.97 0.27 -10.66
C GLY A 16 -2.58 -0.19 -10.22
N LEU A 17 -1.93 0.59 -9.35
CA LEU A 17 -0.66 0.27 -8.74
C LEU A 17 -0.93 -0.18 -7.30
N ALA A 18 -0.34 -1.31 -6.93
CA ALA A 18 -0.35 -1.78 -5.56
C ALA A 18 1.07 -1.69 -4.96
N THR A 19 1.13 -1.70 -3.63
CA THR A 19 2.36 -1.48 -2.87
C THR A 19 2.77 -2.76 -2.16
N ARG A 20 4.01 -3.20 -2.40
CA ARG A 20 4.63 -4.38 -1.77
C ARG A 20 5.95 -3.99 -1.14
N CYS A 21 6.36 -4.74 -0.12
CA CYS A 21 7.64 -4.48 0.53
C CYS A 21 8.78 -4.69 -0.48
N PRO A 22 9.68 -3.71 -0.70
CA PRO A 22 10.78 -3.87 -1.66
C PRO A 22 11.85 -4.87 -1.21
N HIS A 23 11.80 -5.34 0.05
CA HIS A 23 12.73 -6.32 0.59
C HIS A 23 12.22 -7.75 0.53
N CYS A 24 10.97 -7.98 0.93
CA CYS A 24 10.40 -9.34 1.01
C CYS A 24 9.26 -9.58 0.01
N HIS A 25 8.87 -8.57 -0.76
CA HIS A 25 7.68 -8.55 -1.63
C HIS A 25 6.37 -8.93 -0.92
N GLY A 26 6.38 -8.89 0.41
CA GLY A 26 5.21 -9.12 1.25
C GLY A 26 4.23 -7.97 1.21
N ASP A 27 3.07 -8.25 1.76
CA ASP A 27 1.99 -7.29 1.88
C ASP A 27 2.37 -6.11 2.79
N LEU A 28 1.99 -4.90 2.37
CA LEU A 28 2.18 -3.68 3.16
C LEU A 28 0.84 -3.22 3.72
N ARG A 29 0.77 -3.08 5.04
CA ARG A 29 -0.42 -2.59 5.74
C ARG A 29 -0.32 -1.09 5.96
N LEU A 30 -1.42 -0.36 5.76
CA LEU A 30 -1.47 1.05 6.12
C LEU A 30 -1.48 1.18 7.64
N ARG A 31 -0.54 1.96 8.17
CA ARG A 31 -0.39 2.22 9.60
C ARG A 31 -0.34 3.72 9.85
N ASP A 32 -1.11 4.16 10.82
CA ASP A 32 -1.08 5.54 11.31
C ASP A 32 0.16 5.76 12.20
N LEU A 33 0.88 6.85 11.95
CA LEU A 33 2.04 7.28 12.70
C LEU A 33 1.60 8.36 13.68
N LYS A 34 2.30 8.45 14.83
CA LYS A 34 1.97 9.39 15.93
C LYS A 34 1.85 10.87 15.52
N ASP A 35 2.37 11.24 14.36
CA ASP A 35 2.34 12.58 13.79
C ASP A 35 1.02 12.89 13.03
N GLY A 36 0.08 11.93 12.98
CA GLY A 36 -1.12 12.02 12.15
C GLY A 36 -0.87 11.72 10.67
N ASP A 37 0.29 11.15 10.37
CA ASP A 37 0.70 10.76 9.02
C ASP A 37 0.52 9.25 8.83
N GLN A 38 0.41 8.80 7.59
CA GLN A 38 0.24 7.38 7.28
C GLN A 38 1.50 6.81 6.60
N ALA A 39 1.81 5.55 6.93
CA ALA A 39 2.87 4.79 6.28
C ALA A 39 2.43 3.38 5.92
N HIS A 40 2.99 2.87 4.82
CA HIS A 40 2.97 1.46 4.47
C HIS A 40 3.96 0.70 5.37
N TRP A 41 3.43 -0.15 6.25
CA TRP A 41 4.20 -0.94 7.20
C TRP A 41 4.32 -2.39 6.76
N CYS A 42 5.55 -2.90 6.79
CA CYS A 42 5.87 -4.29 6.61
C CYS A 42 6.13 -4.94 7.97
N GLU A 43 5.23 -5.82 8.41
CA GLU A 43 5.39 -6.63 9.63
C GLU A 43 6.66 -7.51 9.59
N PRO A 44 6.90 -8.35 8.57
CA PRO A 44 8.05 -9.26 8.60
C PRO A 44 9.41 -8.54 8.52
N CYS A 45 9.46 -7.34 7.92
CA CYS A 45 10.69 -6.55 7.87
C CYS A 45 10.80 -5.53 9.01
N ALA A 46 9.73 -5.32 9.80
CA ALA A 46 9.58 -4.24 10.77
C ALA A 46 9.98 -2.85 10.20
N ARG A 47 9.54 -2.55 8.96
CA ARG A 47 9.89 -1.31 8.24
C ARG A 47 8.65 -0.56 7.77
N GLY A 48 8.67 0.75 7.93
CA GLY A 48 7.62 1.66 7.45
C GLY A 48 8.12 2.56 6.32
N TYR A 49 7.28 2.74 5.30
CA TYR A 49 7.50 3.67 4.19
C TYR A 49 6.37 4.70 4.16
N ARG A 50 6.70 5.98 4.29
CA ARG A 50 5.72 7.09 4.26
C ARG A 50 4.91 7.06 2.97
N ILE A 51 3.63 7.40 3.06
CA ILE A 51 2.76 7.51 1.88
C ILE A 51 3.35 8.53 0.91
N GLY A 52 3.46 8.17 -0.37
CA GLY A 52 4.09 9.01 -1.40
C GLY A 52 5.63 8.96 -1.45
N CYS A 53 6.30 8.30 -0.50
CA CYS A 53 7.76 8.16 -0.45
C CYS A 53 8.23 6.70 -0.65
N LEU A 54 7.40 5.86 -1.27
CA LEU A 54 7.78 4.48 -1.56
C LEU A 54 8.78 4.44 -2.71
N PRO A 55 9.83 3.62 -2.64
CA PRO A 55 10.73 3.43 -3.75
C PRO A 55 9.98 2.80 -4.94
N ALA A 56 10.43 3.07 -6.17
CA ALA A 56 9.82 2.50 -7.37
C ALA A 56 9.76 0.96 -7.33
N ALA A 57 10.74 0.30 -6.69
CA ALA A 57 10.76 -1.15 -6.48
C ALA A 57 9.63 -1.67 -5.56
N ALA A 58 8.98 -0.80 -4.79
CA ALA A 58 7.83 -1.14 -3.95
C ALA A 58 6.49 -0.95 -4.67
N LEU A 59 6.49 -0.31 -5.85
CA LEU A 59 5.33 -0.16 -6.70
C LEU A 59 5.29 -1.32 -7.69
N TYR A 60 4.17 -2.02 -7.74
CA TYR A 60 3.94 -3.02 -8.77
C TYR A 60 2.60 -2.75 -9.45
N SER A 61 2.53 -3.06 -10.74
CA SER A 61 1.26 -3.09 -11.46
C SER A 61 0.36 -4.13 -10.79
N ALA A 62 -0.71 -3.67 -10.14
CA ALA A 62 -1.80 -4.55 -9.74
C ALA A 62 -2.54 -5.11 -10.97
N GLN A 63 -2.24 -4.54 -12.15
CA GLN A 63 -2.73 -4.99 -13.43
C GLN A 63 -1.85 -6.13 -13.96
N GLY A 64 -2.39 -7.35 -13.90
CA GLY A 64 -1.78 -8.53 -14.49
C GLY A 64 -2.83 -9.58 -14.82
N HIS A 65 -3.11 -9.69 -16.12
CA HIS A 65 -3.81 -10.75 -16.87
C HIS A 65 -5.34 -10.61 -17.05
#